data_AF-A0A101X272-F1
#
_entry.id   AF-A0A101X272-F1
#
_cell.length_a   1.000
_cell.length_b   1.000
_cell.length_c   1.000
_cell.angle_alpha   90.00
_cell.angle_beta   90.00
_cell.angle_gamma   90.00
#
_symmetry.space_group_name_H-M   'P 1'
#
loop_
_entity.id
_entity.type
_entity.pdbx_description
1 polymer ?
#
loop_
_entity_poly.entity_id
_entity_poly.type
_entity_poly.pdbx_seq_one_letter_code
_entity_poly.pdbx_strand_id
1 'polypeptide(L)'
;MVEVVASAVKSGGRYARAELVIKAGGRGAKFSVELSYTVKIQFNSSSREAAEEAAAVLREAGVEAELKSYWDKSVNREKWYVKASIDSLASARRELREALAQAIREAEEAGLVGRERADAWLEKLLRMRFSALLDSRGALRVMYKSTSPLAVEYAAERLERLGLRPGVHYRAKKPQGGGRGWVAITPEGLRRLAHLAARAQDEQIRAEAAQLLQQVKEAAEGEARRRLEEEIEAGRSRGAAKLAGLKTGDATIHEAKAWIEKEQLRIWIRAEVGGTPLQKTITFTRGARGEVRGYAYAHADAPGGRAADAHRAKALIRAVTGHEPTIVERRDGAIMLKLTRRHLEALMKYAEIHQEAERWLQETKEGAPAS
;
A
#
# COMPACT_ATOMS: atom_id res chain seq x y z
N MET A 1 18.78 8.41 -16.39
CA MET A 1 17.42 8.77 -15.93
C MET A 1 16.50 8.70 -17.13
N VAL A 2 15.28 8.17 -16.96
CA VAL A 2 14.26 8.16 -18.01
C VAL A 2 13.20 9.18 -17.63
N GLU A 3 12.85 10.06 -18.56
CA GLU A 3 11.78 11.03 -18.39
C GLU A 3 10.71 10.77 -19.44
N VAL A 4 9.44 10.80 -19.04
CA VAL A 4 8.31 10.61 -19.95
C VAL A 4 7.31 11.73 -19.71
N VAL A 5 6.96 12.46 -20.76
CA VAL A 5 5.92 13.49 -20.75
C VAL A 5 4.82 13.06 -21.71
N ALA A 6 3.59 12.97 -21.19
CA ALA A 6 2.41 12.67 -22.00
C ALA A 6 1.68 13.95 -22.39
N SER A 7 1.21 14.00 -23.64
CA SER A 7 0.21 15.00 -24.05
C SER A 7 -1.18 14.58 -23.56
N ALA A 8 -2.08 15.55 -23.44
CA ALA A 8 -3.51 15.27 -23.25
C ALA A 8 -4.04 14.28 -24.31
N VAL A 9 -4.89 13.35 -23.85
CA VAL A 9 -5.60 12.41 -24.71
C VAL A 9 -6.63 13.15 -25.57
N LYS A 10 -6.71 12.82 -26.86
CA LYS A 10 -7.65 13.39 -27.81
C LYS A 10 -8.39 12.31 -28.60
N SER A 11 -9.58 12.63 -29.09
CA SER A 11 -10.24 11.80 -30.10
C SER A 11 -9.46 11.86 -31.41
N GLY A 12 -9.01 10.70 -31.90
CA GLY A 12 -8.37 10.53 -33.21
C GLY A 12 -9.36 10.14 -34.30
N GLY A 13 -10.64 10.45 -34.14
CA GLY A 13 -11.74 9.98 -34.98
C GLY A 13 -12.30 8.66 -34.46
N ARG A 14 -11.76 7.52 -34.93
CA ARG A 14 -12.26 6.17 -34.56
C ARG A 14 -11.77 5.68 -33.19
N TYR A 15 -10.70 6.25 -32.65
CA TYR A 15 -10.07 5.80 -31.40
C TYR A 15 -9.33 6.94 -30.69
N ALA A 16 -9.08 6.79 -29.39
CA ALA A 16 -8.32 7.76 -28.60
C ALA A 16 -6.82 7.69 -28.95
N ARG A 17 -6.17 8.85 -28.93
CA ARG A 17 -4.73 9.01 -29.19
C ARG A 17 -4.10 9.96 -28.18
N ALA A 18 -2.84 9.71 -27.88
CA ALA A 18 -1.98 10.62 -27.15
C ALA A 18 -0.58 10.64 -27.77
N GLU A 19 0.30 11.49 -27.27
CA GLU A 19 1.70 11.55 -27.65
C GLU A 19 2.56 11.43 -26.39
N LEU A 20 3.65 10.67 -26.47
CA LEU A 20 4.66 10.57 -25.41
C LEU A 20 5.98 11.13 -25.92
N VAL A 21 6.58 12.04 -25.17
CA VAL A 21 7.98 12.42 -25.33
C VAL A 21 8.78 11.62 -24.31
N ILE A 22 9.63 10.73 -24.78
CA ILE A 22 10.49 9.88 -23.94
C ILE A 22 11.92 10.39 -24.10
N LYS A 23 12.58 10.69 -22.98
CA LYS A 23 14.00 11.01 -22.94
C LYS A 23 14.74 9.95 -22.12
N ALA A 24 15.78 9.38 -22.70
CA ALA A 24 16.59 8.35 -22.06
C ALA A 24 18.00 8.32 -22.67
N GLY A 25 19.03 8.16 -21.82
CA GLY A 25 20.42 8.03 -22.29
C GLY A 25 20.89 9.20 -23.16
N GLY A 26 20.54 10.44 -22.79
CA GLY A 26 20.92 11.67 -23.50
C GLY A 26 20.14 11.95 -24.80
N ARG A 27 19.20 11.06 -25.17
CA ARG A 27 18.40 11.14 -26.40
C ARG A 27 16.93 11.37 -26.09
N GLY A 28 16.16 11.84 -27.07
CA GLY A 28 14.73 12.07 -26.94
C GLY A 28 13.96 11.74 -28.21
N ALA A 29 12.81 11.09 -28.08
CA ALA A 29 11.94 10.77 -29.21
C ALA A 29 10.46 10.94 -28.84
N LYS A 30 9.66 11.32 -29.85
CA LYS A 30 8.22 11.55 -29.72
C LYS A 30 7.46 10.38 -30.35
N PHE A 31 6.68 9.67 -29.54
CA PHE A 31 5.89 8.52 -29.93
C PHE A 31 4.40 8.87 -29.95
N SER A 32 3.66 8.31 -30.90
CA SER A 32 2.20 8.32 -30.81
C SER A 32 1.73 7.11 -30.01
N VAL A 33 0.78 7.34 -29.12
CA VAL A 33 0.04 6.32 -28.37
C VAL A 33 -1.30 6.12 -29.04
N GLU A 34 -1.64 4.87 -29.33
CA GLU A 34 -2.94 4.51 -29.84
C GLU A 34 -3.67 3.64 -28.82
N LEU A 35 -4.88 4.08 -28.45
CA LEU A 35 -5.80 3.39 -27.53
C LEU A 35 -7.01 2.90 -28.35
N SER A 36 -6.82 1.81 -29.09
CA SER A 36 -7.84 1.28 -30.01
C SER A 36 -8.39 -0.07 -29.55
N TYR A 37 -8.09 -1.15 -30.26
CA TYR A 37 -8.33 -2.53 -29.80
C TYR A 37 -7.34 -2.94 -28.70
N THR A 38 -6.13 -2.38 -28.75
CA THR A 38 -5.06 -2.58 -27.77
C THR A 38 -4.31 -1.26 -27.56
N VAL A 39 -3.44 -1.22 -26.54
CA VAL A 39 -2.51 -0.11 -26.34
C VAL A 39 -1.22 -0.41 -27.08
N LYS A 40 -0.79 0.52 -27.93
CA LYS A 40 0.51 0.47 -28.61
C LYS A 40 1.12 1.86 -28.67
N ILE A 41 2.44 1.90 -28.66
CA ILE A 41 3.20 3.09 -29.00
C ILE A 41 3.91 2.87 -30.33
N GLN A 42 4.03 3.92 -31.13
CA GLN A 42 4.66 3.84 -32.44
C GLN A 42 5.39 5.13 -32.80
N PHE A 43 6.51 4.94 -33.51
CA PHE A 43 7.29 5.98 -34.17
C PHE A 43 7.42 5.61 -35.66
N ASN A 44 7.29 6.57 -36.56
CA ASN A 44 7.42 6.36 -38.01
C ASN A 44 8.16 7.56 -38.62
N SER A 45 9.19 7.31 -39.42
CA SER A 45 10.01 8.33 -40.04
C SER A 45 10.55 7.88 -41.40
N SER A 46 10.85 8.85 -42.27
CA SER A 46 11.65 8.60 -43.48
C SER A 46 13.16 8.70 -43.22
N SER A 47 13.57 9.15 -42.03
CA SER A 47 14.96 9.08 -41.58
C SER A 47 15.19 7.79 -40.79
N ARG A 48 16.10 6.95 -41.29
CA ARG A 48 16.55 5.75 -40.61
C ARG A 48 17.22 6.08 -39.28
N GLU A 49 18.07 7.10 -39.26
CA GLU A 49 18.79 7.58 -38.08
C GLU A 49 17.81 7.95 -36.96
N ALA A 50 16.78 8.76 -37.26
CA ALA A 50 15.77 9.14 -36.29
C ALA A 50 14.98 7.92 -35.74
N ALA A 51 14.76 6.91 -36.57
CA ALA A 51 14.08 5.68 -36.16
C ALA A 51 15.01 4.76 -35.32
N GLU A 52 16.31 4.74 -35.61
CA GLU A 52 17.33 4.07 -34.79
C GLU A 52 17.45 4.71 -33.40
N GLU A 53 17.44 6.04 -33.33
CA GLU A 53 17.40 6.79 -32.07
C GLU A 53 16.13 6.48 -31.27
N ALA A 54 14.96 6.51 -31.92
CA ALA A 54 13.69 6.17 -31.28
C ALA A 54 13.69 4.73 -30.73
N ALA A 55 14.23 3.76 -31.49
CA ALA A 55 14.37 2.39 -31.02
C ALA A 55 15.28 2.31 -29.79
N ALA A 56 16.40 3.04 -29.80
CA ALA A 56 17.33 3.05 -28.68
C ALA A 56 16.73 3.69 -27.42
N VAL A 57 15.96 4.78 -27.56
CA VAL A 57 15.23 5.40 -26.44
C VAL A 57 14.26 4.40 -25.79
N LEU A 58 13.54 3.59 -26.58
CA LEU A 58 12.66 2.56 -26.03
C LEU A 58 13.42 1.43 -25.32
N ARG A 59 14.55 0.99 -25.86
CA ARG A 59 15.42 -0.01 -25.20
C ARG A 59 15.94 0.50 -23.86
N GLU A 60 16.38 1.75 -23.81
CA GLU A 60 16.77 2.41 -22.56
C GLU A 60 15.61 2.54 -21.57
N ALA A 61 14.38 2.72 -22.08
CA ALA A 61 13.16 2.67 -21.30
C ALA A 61 12.72 1.24 -20.91
N GLY A 62 13.53 0.21 -21.17
CA GLY A 62 13.26 -1.18 -20.78
C GLY A 62 12.28 -1.93 -21.70
N VAL A 63 12.05 -1.42 -22.92
CA VAL A 63 11.18 -2.04 -23.92
C VAL A 63 12.04 -2.75 -24.95
N GLU A 64 11.77 -4.02 -25.21
CA GLU A 64 12.37 -4.76 -26.32
C GLU A 64 11.82 -4.21 -27.65
N ALA A 65 12.52 -3.22 -28.21
CA ALA A 65 12.12 -2.53 -29.43
C ALA A 65 13.00 -2.93 -30.62
N GLU A 66 12.36 -3.28 -31.74
CA GLU A 66 12.99 -3.59 -33.02
C GLU A 66 12.70 -2.49 -34.04
N LEU A 67 13.74 -2.10 -34.78
CA LEU A 67 13.60 -1.23 -35.93
C LEU A 67 13.10 -2.06 -37.12
N LYS A 68 12.08 -1.57 -37.81
CA LYS A 68 11.51 -2.20 -39.01
C LYS A 68 11.40 -1.17 -40.13
N SER A 69 11.37 -1.63 -41.37
CA SER A 69 11.10 -0.78 -42.52
C SER A 69 10.01 -1.35 -43.43
N TYR A 70 9.44 -0.49 -44.26
CA TYR A 70 8.55 -0.87 -45.35
C TYR A 70 8.66 0.13 -46.49
N TRP A 71 8.36 -0.32 -47.70
CA TRP A 71 8.29 0.56 -48.87
C TRP A 71 6.94 1.27 -48.92
N ASP A 72 6.94 2.59 -48.83
CA ASP A 72 5.72 3.40 -48.95
C ASP A 72 5.53 3.87 -50.39
N LYS A 73 4.60 3.23 -51.09
CA LYS A 73 4.29 3.52 -52.50
C LYS A 73 3.75 4.93 -52.72
N SER A 74 3.08 5.54 -51.74
CA SER A 74 2.47 6.87 -51.88
C SER A 74 3.49 7.99 -52.00
N VAL A 75 4.67 7.78 -51.43
CA VAL A 75 5.78 8.73 -51.40
C VAL A 75 7.05 8.16 -52.03
N ASN A 76 6.92 7.00 -52.68
CA ASN A 76 7.97 6.24 -53.37
C ASN A 76 9.31 6.18 -52.62
N ARG A 77 9.26 5.86 -51.32
CA ARG A 77 10.44 5.81 -50.44
C ARG A 77 10.31 4.78 -49.34
N GLU A 78 11.45 4.31 -48.86
CA GLU A 78 11.49 3.49 -47.65
C GLU A 78 11.11 4.32 -46.41
N LYS A 79 10.27 3.74 -45.55
CA LYS A 79 9.92 4.28 -44.25
C LYS A 79 10.34 3.33 -43.16
N TRP A 80 10.81 3.91 -42.06
CA TRP A 80 11.32 3.22 -40.89
C TRP A 80 10.36 3.43 -39.73
N TYR A 81 10.10 2.37 -38.97
CA TYR A 81 9.17 2.43 -37.84
C TYR A 81 9.63 1.55 -36.68
N VAL A 82 9.17 1.94 -35.51
CA VAL A 82 9.32 1.20 -34.25
C VAL A 82 7.94 1.11 -33.63
N LYS A 83 7.56 -0.07 -33.15
CA LYS A 83 6.24 -0.31 -32.54
C LYS A 83 6.38 -1.24 -31.34
N ALA A 84 5.74 -0.89 -30.24
CA ALA A 84 5.63 -1.74 -29.06
C ALA A 84 4.17 -1.91 -28.64
N SER A 85 3.77 -3.15 -28.36
CA SER A 85 2.45 -3.50 -27.82
C SER A 85 2.43 -3.41 -26.30
N ILE A 86 1.24 -3.35 -25.72
CA ILE A 86 1.04 -3.37 -24.26
C ILE A 86 1.78 -4.53 -23.54
N ASP A 87 1.90 -5.69 -24.19
CA ASP A 87 2.65 -6.83 -23.65
C ASP A 87 4.14 -6.51 -23.46
N SER A 88 4.75 -5.87 -24.45
CA SER A 88 6.15 -5.43 -24.37
C SER A 88 6.29 -4.25 -23.40
N LEU A 89 5.31 -3.34 -23.38
CA LEU A 89 5.30 -2.16 -22.51
C LEU A 89 5.12 -2.51 -21.02
N ALA A 90 4.50 -3.65 -20.70
CA ALA A 90 4.38 -4.14 -19.31
C ALA A 90 5.73 -4.44 -18.65
N SER A 91 6.79 -4.65 -19.44
CA SER A 91 8.17 -4.84 -18.97
C SER A 91 8.97 -3.55 -18.87
N ALA A 92 8.41 -2.41 -19.31
CA ALA A 92 9.13 -1.14 -19.37
C ALA A 92 9.50 -0.59 -17.98
N ARG A 93 10.35 0.43 -17.95
CA ARG A 93 10.61 1.22 -16.74
C ARG A 93 9.33 1.90 -16.23
N ARG A 94 9.33 2.22 -14.94
CA ARG A 94 8.17 2.79 -14.23
C ARG A 94 7.59 3.99 -14.97
N GLU A 95 8.45 4.92 -15.38
CA GLU A 95 8.05 6.20 -15.94
C GLU A 95 7.19 6.02 -17.20
N LEU A 96 7.54 5.06 -18.05
CA LEU A 96 6.77 4.76 -19.24
C LEU A 96 5.45 4.03 -18.92
N ARG A 97 5.46 3.08 -17.98
CA ARG A 97 4.24 2.37 -17.56
C ARG A 97 3.22 3.30 -16.92
N GLU A 98 3.67 4.19 -16.04
CA GLU A 98 2.79 5.15 -15.37
C GLU A 98 2.24 6.20 -16.35
N ALA A 99 3.07 6.70 -17.27
CA ALA A 99 2.58 7.64 -18.29
C ALA A 99 1.52 6.99 -19.20
N LEU A 100 1.70 5.72 -19.56
CA LEU A 100 0.70 4.97 -20.32
C LEU A 100 -0.56 4.68 -19.49
N ALA A 101 -0.41 4.31 -18.22
CA ALA A 101 -1.54 4.11 -17.31
C ALA A 101 -2.36 5.40 -17.15
N GLN A 102 -1.69 6.54 -17.03
CA GLN A 102 -2.33 7.84 -16.94
C GLN A 102 -3.10 8.17 -18.23
N ALA A 103 -2.50 7.94 -19.40
CA ALA A 103 -3.20 8.13 -20.67
C ALA A 103 -4.43 7.20 -20.81
N ILE A 104 -4.39 5.97 -20.26
CA ILE A 104 -5.55 5.07 -20.26
C ILE A 104 -6.66 5.60 -19.34
N ARG A 105 -6.32 6.11 -18.14
CA ARG A 105 -7.29 6.71 -17.21
C ARG A 105 -7.93 7.95 -17.79
N GLU A 106 -7.14 8.87 -18.34
CA GLU A 106 -7.66 10.08 -18.99
C GLU A 106 -8.59 9.75 -20.17
N ALA A 107 -8.29 8.69 -20.92
CA ALA A 107 -9.16 8.24 -22.01
C ALA A 107 -10.50 7.67 -21.52
N GLU A 108 -10.50 6.99 -20.36
CA GLU A 108 -11.70 6.46 -19.72
C GLU A 108 -12.55 7.58 -19.11
N GLU A 109 -11.93 8.49 -18.37
CA GLU A 109 -12.57 9.67 -17.77
C GLU A 109 -13.21 10.57 -18.85
N ALA A 110 -12.55 10.72 -20.00
CA ALA A 110 -13.08 11.45 -21.15
C ALA A 110 -14.15 10.69 -21.94
N GLY A 111 -14.53 9.47 -21.54
CA GLY A 111 -15.52 8.63 -22.21
C GLY A 111 -15.08 8.12 -23.60
N LEU A 112 -13.79 8.21 -23.92
CA LEU A 112 -13.25 7.77 -25.21
C LEU A 112 -12.97 6.26 -25.24
N VAL A 113 -12.82 5.64 -24.06
CA VAL A 113 -12.62 4.21 -23.85
C VAL A 113 -13.57 3.74 -22.76
N GLY A 114 -14.24 2.60 -22.97
CA GLY A 114 -15.12 2.03 -21.94
C GLY A 114 -14.32 1.49 -20.75
N ARG A 115 -14.84 1.66 -19.54
CA ARG A 115 -14.23 1.27 -18.27
C ARG A 115 -13.67 -0.15 -18.26
N GLU A 116 -14.46 -1.14 -18.68
CA GLU A 116 -14.02 -2.55 -18.71
C GLU A 116 -12.74 -2.75 -19.54
N ARG A 117 -12.63 -2.05 -20.67
CA ARG A 117 -11.45 -2.12 -21.54
C ARG A 117 -10.26 -1.41 -20.94
N ALA A 118 -10.48 -0.24 -20.34
CA ALA A 118 -9.44 0.51 -19.63
C ALA A 118 -8.88 -0.31 -18.46
N ASP A 119 -9.75 -0.91 -17.64
CA ASP A 119 -9.40 -1.77 -16.52
C ASP A 119 -8.58 -2.98 -17.00
N ALA A 120 -8.98 -3.64 -18.09
CA ALA A 120 -8.24 -4.76 -18.67
C ALA A 120 -6.83 -4.36 -19.15
N TRP A 121 -6.68 -3.17 -19.74
CA TRP A 121 -5.37 -2.66 -20.17
C TRP A 121 -4.49 -2.25 -18.99
N LEU A 122 -5.04 -1.55 -17.99
CA LEU A 122 -4.33 -1.18 -16.77
C LEU A 122 -3.87 -2.43 -16.01
N GLU A 123 -4.72 -3.45 -15.93
CA GLU A 123 -4.35 -4.73 -15.34
C GLU A 123 -3.18 -5.33 -16.13
N LYS A 124 -3.27 -5.43 -17.45
CA LYS A 124 -2.18 -5.98 -18.27
C LYS A 124 -0.85 -5.22 -18.13
N LEU A 125 -0.89 -3.89 -18.03
CA LEU A 125 0.27 -3.02 -17.95
C LEU A 125 0.93 -3.02 -16.56
N LEU A 126 0.14 -3.11 -15.49
CA LEU A 126 0.58 -2.91 -14.12
C LEU A 126 0.55 -4.20 -13.25
N ARG A 127 0.13 -5.34 -13.79
CA ARG A 127 -0.06 -6.59 -13.01
C ARG A 127 1.20 -7.02 -12.29
N MET A 128 1.06 -7.22 -10.98
CA MET A 128 2.04 -7.90 -10.15
C MET A 128 1.53 -9.31 -9.85
N ARG A 129 2.26 -10.33 -10.32
CA ARG A 129 1.89 -11.73 -10.04
C ARG A 129 2.40 -12.14 -8.66
N PHE A 130 1.54 -11.98 -7.66
CA PHE A 130 1.82 -12.45 -6.31
C PHE A 130 1.68 -13.96 -6.20
N SER A 131 2.39 -14.55 -5.25
CA SER A 131 2.09 -15.84 -4.63
C SER A 131 1.62 -15.56 -3.20
N ALA A 132 0.51 -16.16 -2.77
CA ALA A 132 0.01 -16.06 -1.40
C ALA A 132 -0.12 -17.46 -0.81
N LEU A 133 0.86 -17.85 0.01
CA LEU A 133 1.00 -19.20 0.55
C LEU A 133 1.21 -19.13 2.06
N LEU A 134 0.97 -20.23 2.76
CA LEU A 134 1.43 -20.36 4.14
C LEU A 134 2.88 -20.84 4.16
N ASP A 135 3.67 -20.32 5.10
CA ASP A 135 4.97 -20.91 5.41
C ASP A 135 4.82 -22.19 6.25
N SER A 136 5.94 -22.85 6.54
CA SER A 136 5.96 -24.09 7.32
C SER A 136 5.46 -23.95 8.76
N ARG A 137 5.25 -22.71 9.23
CA ARG A 137 4.70 -22.38 10.55
C ARG A 137 3.25 -21.89 10.46
N GLY A 138 2.63 -21.95 9.28
CA GLY A 138 1.26 -21.52 9.04
C GLY A 138 1.08 -20.00 8.91
N ALA A 139 2.16 -19.22 8.79
CA ALA A 139 2.06 -17.78 8.60
C ALA A 139 1.85 -17.42 7.12
N LEU A 140 0.93 -16.49 6.85
CA LEU A 140 0.65 -16.01 5.50
C LEU A 140 1.86 -15.27 4.92
N ARG A 141 2.26 -15.68 3.72
CA ARG A 141 3.37 -15.12 2.96
C ARG A 141 2.89 -14.68 1.57
N VAL A 142 2.75 -13.37 1.40
CA VAL A 142 2.40 -12.73 0.13
C VAL A 142 3.66 -12.17 -0.52
N MET A 143 4.02 -12.69 -1.69
CA MET A 143 5.28 -12.33 -2.37
C MET A 143 5.11 -12.16 -3.87
N TYR A 144 5.68 -11.09 -4.40
CA TYR A 144 5.98 -10.94 -5.81
C TYR A 144 7.45 -11.34 -6.06
N LYS A 145 7.72 -12.15 -7.09
CA LYS A 145 9.07 -12.59 -7.47
C LYS A 145 9.33 -12.30 -8.93
N SER A 146 10.51 -11.79 -9.25
CA SER A 146 10.93 -11.55 -10.64
C SER A 146 12.44 -11.68 -10.80
N THR A 147 12.89 -12.11 -11.98
CA THR A 147 14.30 -12.04 -12.38
C THR A 147 14.69 -10.65 -12.87
N SER A 148 13.73 -9.81 -13.25
CA SER A 148 13.97 -8.43 -13.68
C SER A 148 14.18 -7.51 -12.47
N PRO A 149 15.35 -6.86 -12.33
CA PRO A 149 15.58 -5.87 -11.28
C PRO A 149 14.57 -4.71 -11.36
N LEU A 150 14.29 -4.23 -12.57
CA LEU A 150 13.35 -3.13 -12.83
C LEU A 150 11.93 -3.46 -12.37
N ALA A 151 11.51 -4.72 -12.51
CA ALA A 151 10.19 -5.15 -12.08
C ALA A 151 10.07 -5.21 -10.55
N VAL A 152 11.14 -5.63 -9.85
CA VAL A 152 11.20 -5.64 -8.39
C VAL A 152 11.28 -4.22 -7.82
N GLU A 153 12.05 -3.33 -8.44
CA GLU A 153 12.12 -1.92 -8.08
C GLU A 153 10.76 -1.25 -8.23
N TYR A 154 10.12 -1.40 -9.40
CA TYR A 154 8.78 -0.89 -9.63
C TYR A 154 7.75 -1.40 -8.61
N ALA A 155 7.81 -2.70 -8.26
CA ALA A 155 6.92 -3.28 -7.27
C ALA A 155 7.07 -2.63 -5.89
N ALA A 156 8.30 -2.28 -5.47
CA ALA A 156 8.54 -1.58 -4.22
C ALA A 156 8.06 -0.13 -4.29
N GLU A 157 8.44 0.61 -5.36
CA GLU A 157 8.05 2.00 -5.58
C GLU A 157 6.53 2.18 -5.64
N ARG A 158 5.82 1.21 -6.25
CA ARG A 158 4.36 1.20 -6.32
C ARG A 158 3.73 1.13 -4.93
N LEU A 159 4.27 0.30 -4.03
CA LEU A 159 3.78 0.22 -2.64
C LEU A 159 4.10 1.53 -1.90
N GLU A 160 5.29 2.10 -2.09
CA GLU A 160 5.70 3.36 -1.46
C GLU A 160 4.78 4.53 -1.84
N ARG A 161 4.36 4.63 -3.10
CA ARG A 161 3.41 5.65 -3.56
C ARG A 161 2.05 5.57 -2.85
N LEU A 162 1.62 4.37 -2.48
CA LEU A 162 0.40 4.18 -1.66
C LEU A 162 0.62 4.50 -0.18
N GLY A 163 1.81 4.98 0.19
CA GLY A 163 2.18 5.28 1.57
C GLY A 163 2.57 4.03 2.37
N LEU A 164 2.91 2.91 1.71
CA LEU A 164 3.49 1.77 2.40
C LEU A 164 4.98 2.03 2.67
N ARG A 165 5.48 1.62 3.85
CA ARG A 165 6.85 1.90 4.27
C ARG A 165 7.70 0.62 4.21
N PRO A 166 8.93 0.67 3.68
CA PRO A 166 9.85 -0.45 3.73
C PRO A 166 10.15 -0.85 5.18
N GLY A 167 10.32 -2.15 5.43
CA GLY A 167 10.59 -2.70 6.76
C GLY A 167 9.36 -2.86 7.64
N VAL A 168 8.34 -2.00 7.48
CA VAL A 168 7.07 -2.06 8.23
C VAL A 168 5.99 -2.77 7.43
N HIS A 169 5.66 -2.26 6.24
CA HIS A 169 4.55 -2.74 5.42
C HIS A 169 4.99 -3.79 4.40
N TYR A 170 6.20 -3.68 3.88
CA TYR A 170 6.78 -4.66 2.95
C TYR A 170 8.29 -4.79 3.15
N ARG A 171 8.86 -5.86 2.59
CA ARG A 171 10.31 -6.07 2.47
C ARG A 171 10.64 -6.35 1.01
N ALA A 172 11.81 -5.90 0.54
CA ALA A 172 12.23 -6.12 -0.83
C ALA A 172 13.70 -6.57 -0.88
N LYS A 173 14.03 -7.39 -1.87
CA LYS A 173 15.41 -7.79 -2.18
C LYS A 173 15.60 -7.77 -3.69
N LYS A 174 16.62 -7.06 -4.18
CA LYS A 174 16.98 -7.04 -5.60
C LYS A 174 17.52 -8.41 -6.04
N PRO A 175 17.30 -8.81 -7.31
CA PRO A 175 17.96 -9.98 -7.88
C PRO A 175 19.49 -9.80 -7.87
N GLN A 176 20.24 -10.89 -7.63
CA GLN A 176 21.71 -10.93 -7.66
C GLN A 176 22.15 -12.27 -8.27
N GLY A 177 23.22 -12.25 -9.07
CA GLY A 177 23.87 -13.47 -9.60
C GLY A 177 22.95 -14.42 -10.37
N GLY A 178 21.99 -13.89 -11.15
CA GLY A 178 21.00 -14.69 -11.88
C GLY A 178 19.83 -15.21 -11.03
N GLY A 179 19.83 -14.96 -9.71
CA GLY A 179 18.72 -15.27 -8.82
C GLY A 179 17.55 -14.30 -8.93
N ARG A 180 16.36 -14.72 -8.46
CA ARG A 180 15.17 -13.87 -8.42
C ARG A 180 15.23 -12.87 -7.26
N GLY A 181 14.89 -11.62 -7.55
CA GLY A 181 14.51 -10.65 -6.53
C GLY A 181 13.06 -10.84 -6.12
N TRP A 182 12.65 -10.14 -5.06
CA TRP A 182 11.30 -10.24 -4.53
C TRP A 182 10.85 -9.01 -3.76
N VAL A 183 9.53 -8.84 -3.70
CA VAL A 183 8.83 -7.92 -2.80
C VAL A 183 7.83 -8.75 -2.00
N ALA A 184 7.89 -8.67 -0.67
CA ALA A 184 7.02 -9.40 0.25
C ALA A 184 6.17 -8.41 1.04
N ILE A 185 4.84 -8.52 0.94
CA ILE A 185 3.91 -7.70 1.72
C ILE A 185 3.73 -8.37 3.09
N THR A 186 3.92 -7.59 4.15
CA THR A 186 3.73 -8.08 5.52
C THR A 186 2.23 -8.10 5.88
N PRO A 187 1.81 -8.81 6.94
CA PRO A 187 0.44 -8.72 7.45
C PRO A 187 0.01 -7.26 7.72
N GLU A 188 0.89 -6.44 8.30
CA GLU A 188 0.62 -5.02 8.53
C GLU A 188 0.45 -4.24 7.21
N GLY A 189 1.21 -4.58 6.17
CA GLY A 189 1.04 -4.00 4.83
C GLY A 189 -0.29 -4.39 4.19
N LEU A 190 -0.76 -5.63 4.38
CA LEU A 190 -2.09 -6.06 3.92
C LEU A 190 -3.20 -5.29 4.63
N ARG A 191 -3.11 -5.13 5.96
CA ARG A 191 -4.04 -4.32 6.75
C ARG A 191 -4.06 -2.87 6.27
N ARG A 192 -2.89 -2.28 6.01
CA ARG A 192 -2.76 -0.92 5.48
C ARG A 192 -3.41 -0.78 4.10
N LEU A 193 -3.14 -1.70 3.17
CA LEU A 193 -3.80 -1.71 1.86
C LEU A 193 -5.31 -1.84 2.00
N ALA A 194 -5.80 -2.69 2.89
CA ALA A 194 -7.22 -2.89 3.12
C ALA A 194 -7.90 -1.65 3.72
N HIS A 195 -7.22 -0.94 4.61
CA HIS A 195 -7.67 0.35 5.12
C HIS A 195 -7.74 1.41 4.01
N LEU A 196 -6.69 1.53 3.18
CA LEU A 196 -6.65 2.46 2.05
C LEU A 196 -7.75 2.18 1.03
N ALA A 197 -7.93 0.91 0.64
CA ALA A 197 -8.99 0.49 -0.27
C ALA A 197 -10.41 0.77 0.26
N ALA A 198 -10.58 0.90 1.57
CA ALA A 198 -11.88 1.20 2.18
C ALA A 198 -12.11 2.69 2.44
N ARG A 199 -11.07 3.44 2.83
CA ARG A 199 -11.21 4.78 3.42
C ARG A 199 -10.26 5.85 2.90
N ALA A 200 -9.37 5.55 1.95
CA ALA A 200 -8.57 6.59 1.34
C ALA A 200 -9.50 7.64 0.71
N GLN A 201 -9.20 8.92 0.97
CA GLN A 201 -9.95 10.05 0.40
C GLN A 201 -9.63 10.23 -1.09
N ASP A 202 -8.39 9.92 -1.47
CA ASP A 202 -7.93 9.89 -2.85
C ASP A 202 -8.46 8.63 -3.55
N GLU A 203 -9.29 8.83 -4.59
CA GLU A 203 -9.90 7.75 -5.37
C GLU A 203 -8.86 6.89 -6.09
N GLN A 204 -7.78 7.49 -6.57
CA GLN A 204 -6.72 6.76 -7.26
C GLN A 204 -5.98 5.83 -6.29
N ILE A 205 -5.63 6.32 -5.09
CA ILE A 205 -5.03 5.48 -4.03
C ILE A 205 -6.00 4.36 -3.63
N ARG A 206 -7.30 4.68 -3.46
CA ARG A 206 -8.33 3.69 -3.10
C ARG A 206 -8.43 2.58 -4.15
N ALA A 207 -8.57 2.95 -5.42
CA ALA A 207 -8.70 2.02 -6.54
C ALA A 207 -7.45 1.16 -6.70
N GLU A 208 -6.26 1.76 -6.60
CA GLU A 208 -4.99 1.04 -6.75
C GLU A 208 -4.74 0.06 -5.59
N ALA A 209 -5.05 0.46 -4.34
CA ALA A 209 -4.99 -0.43 -3.19
C ALA A 209 -5.97 -1.61 -3.34
N ALA A 210 -7.19 -1.36 -3.82
CA ALA A 210 -8.18 -2.40 -4.10
C ALA A 210 -7.69 -3.36 -5.19
N GLN A 211 -7.10 -2.85 -6.28
CA GLN A 211 -6.53 -3.66 -7.36
C GLN A 211 -5.40 -4.58 -6.85
N LEU A 212 -4.47 -4.06 -6.05
CA LEU A 212 -3.39 -4.88 -5.48
C LEU A 212 -3.94 -5.98 -4.57
N LEU A 213 -4.92 -5.68 -3.71
CA LEU A 213 -5.56 -6.70 -2.88
C LEU A 213 -6.27 -7.76 -3.72
N GLN A 214 -6.90 -7.36 -4.82
CA GLN A 214 -7.53 -8.30 -5.73
C GLN A 214 -6.49 -9.25 -6.36
N GLN A 215 -5.36 -8.73 -6.82
CA GLN A 215 -4.25 -9.56 -7.33
C GLN A 215 -3.71 -10.52 -6.27
N VAL A 216 -3.66 -10.11 -5.00
CA VAL A 216 -3.24 -10.99 -3.90
C VAL A 216 -4.30 -12.06 -3.60
N LYS A 217 -5.59 -11.72 -3.63
CA LYS A 217 -6.71 -12.67 -3.43
C LYS A 217 -6.74 -13.73 -4.51
N GLU A 218 -6.53 -13.35 -5.77
CA GLU A 218 -6.44 -14.29 -6.91
C GLU A 218 -5.32 -15.31 -6.73
N ALA A 219 -4.27 -14.97 -5.98
CA ALA A 219 -3.12 -15.83 -5.72
C ALA A 219 -3.26 -16.70 -4.45
N ALA A 220 -4.33 -16.52 -3.67
CA ALA A 220 -4.51 -17.18 -2.38
C ALA A 220 -5.60 -18.26 -2.47
N GLU A 221 -5.28 -19.47 -2.00
CA GLU A 221 -6.20 -20.60 -1.98
C GLU A 221 -6.31 -21.22 -0.58
N GLY A 222 -7.40 -21.93 -0.33
CA GLY A 222 -7.64 -22.68 0.91
C GLY A 222 -7.40 -21.86 2.18
N GLU A 223 -6.60 -22.40 3.09
CA GLU A 223 -6.26 -21.74 4.36
C GLU A 223 -5.52 -20.41 4.17
N ALA A 224 -4.69 -20.27 3.12
CA ALA A 224 -4.01 -19.01 2.84
C ALA A 224 -5.01 -17.90 2.49
N ARG A 225 -6.09 -18.24 1.77
CA ARG A 225 -7.19 -17.31 1.48
C ARG A 225 -7.91 -16.89 2.76
N ARG A 226 -8.22 -17.83 3.66
CA ARG A 226 -8.84 -17.50 4.95
C ARG A 226 -7.99 -16.52 5.76
N ARG A 227 -6.68 -16.79 5.90
CA ARG A 227 -5.74 -15.90 6.59
C ARG A 227 -5.65 -14.53 5.92
N LEU A 228 -5.64 -14.48 4.59
CA LEU A 228 -5.63 -13.23 3.86
C LEU A 228 -6.90 -12.41 4.15
N GLU A 229 -8.07 -13.05 4.14
CA GLU A 229 -9.34 -12.39 4.44
C GLU A 229 -9.40 -11.86 5.88
N GLU A 230 -8.87 -12.60 6.86
CA GLU A 230 -8.70 -12.13 8.25
C GLU A 230 -7.87 -10.82 8.31
N GLU A 231 -6.73 -10.78 7.60
CA GLU A 231 -5.86 -9.60 7.56
C GLU A 231 -6.53 -8.41 6.85
N ILE A 232 -7.28 -8.66 5.78
CA ILE A 232 -8.03 -7.64 5.05
C ILE A 232 -9.14 -7.06 5.93
N GLU A 233 -9.90 -7.91 6.62
CA GLU A 233 -10.99 -7.45 7.48
C GLU A 233 -10.46 -6.67 8.69
N ALA A 234 -9.37 -7.15 9.31
CA ALA A 234 -8.68 -6.41 10.36
C ALA A 234 -8.26 -5.01 9.87
N GLY A 235 -7.72 -4.89 8.65
CA GLY A 235 -7.38 -3.60 8.05
C GLY A 235 -8.59 -2.69 7.79
N ARG A 236 -9.66 -3.25 7.21
CA ARG A 236 -10.92 -2.52 6.95
C ARG A 236 -11.58 -2.00 8.22
N SER A 237 -11.44 -2.71 9.33
CA SER A 237 -12.02 -2.29 10.62
C SER A 237 -11.33 -1.06 11.22
N ARG A 238 -10.11 -0.70 10.78
CA ARG A 238 -9.31 0.37 11.37
C ARG A 238 -9.91 1.76 11.19
N GLY A 239 -10.13 2.45 12.30
CA GLY A 239 -10.80 3.75 12.35
C GLY A 239 -12.26 3.72 11.87
N ALA A 240 -12.90 2.55 11.84
CA ALA A 240 -14.30 2.41 11.40
C ALA A 240 -15.30 2.79 12.49
N ALA A 241 -14.95 2.50 13.74
CA ALA A 241 -15.83 2.67 14.88
C ALA A 241 -15.53 3.99 15.61
N LYS A 242 -16.52 4.50 16.33
CA LYS A 242 -16.35 5.61 17.27
C LYS A 242 -16.28 5.03 18.69
N LEU A 243 -15.28 5.41 19.47
CA LEU A 243 -15.14 4.98 20.86
C LEU A 243 -15.99 5.84 21.80
N ALA A 244 -16.00 7.15 21.58
CA ALA A 244 -16.83 8.07 22.36
C ALA A 244 -18.33 7.81 22.09
N GLY A 245 -19.10 7.61 23.16
CA GLY A 245 -20.52 7.27 23.11
C GLY A 245 -20.79 5.76 23.08
N LEU A 246 -19.76 4.91 23.00
CA LEU A 246 -19.93 3.46 23.05
C LEU A 246 -20.40 3.02 24.44
N LYS A 247 -21.40 2.13 24.47
CA LYS A 247 -21.82 1.37 25.66
C LYS A 247 -21.51 -0.10 25.43
N THR A 248 -20.73 -0.72 26.31
CA THR A 248 -20.31 -2.12 26.17
C THR A 248 -20.18 -2.79 27.53
N GLY A 249 -21.00 -3.82 27.77
CA GLY A 249 -21.18 -4.37 29.12
C GLY A 249 -21.58 -3.27 30.10
N ASP A 250 -20.90 -3.21 31.25
CA ASP A 250 -21.11 -2.19 32.28
C ASP A 250 -20.31 -0.90 32.04
N ALA A 251 -19.64 -0.77 30.88
CA ALA A 251 -18.82 0.40 30.55
C ALA A 251 -19.56 1.36 29.60
N THR A 252 -19.66 2.62 29.98
CA THR A 252 -20.11 3.72 29.11
C THR A 252 -18.93 4.65 28.85
N ILE A 253 -18.50 4.79 27.59
CA ILE A 253 -17.38 5.66 27.23
C ILE A 253 -17.89 7.04 26.84
N HIS A 254 -17.40 8.08 27.52
CA HIS A 254 -17.79 9.47 27.26
C HIS A 254 -16.84 10.16 26.28
N GLU A 255 -15.54 9.89 26.39
CA GLU A 255 -14.52 10.58 25.61
C GLU A 255 -13.28 9.73 25.44
N ALA A 256 -12.63 9.85 24.29
CA ALA A 256 -11.35 9.21 23.99
C ALA A 256 -10.47 10.14 23.16
N LYS A 257 -9.18 10.15 23.45
CA LYS A 257 -8.16 10.95 22.74
C LYS A 257 -6.86 10.14 22.64
N ALA A 258 -6.19 10.22 21.51
CA ALA A 258 -4.84 9.69 21.34
C ALA A 258 -3.86 10.80 20.95
N TRP A 259 -2.61 10.70 21.40
CA TRP A 259 -1.52 11.58 20.99
C TRP A 259 -0.16 10.90 21.19
N ILE A 260 0.87 11.44 20.56
CA ILE A 260 2.26 11.00 20.72
C ILE A 260 2.98 12.00 21.63
N GLU A 261 3.64 11.50 22.68
CA GLU A 261 4.46 12.29 23.60
C GLU A 261 5.74 11.54 23.92
N LYS A 262 6.91 12.16 23.68
CA LYS A 262 8.24 11.59 24.00
C LYS A 262 8.41 10.14 23.50
N GLU A 263 8.11 9.90 22.21
CA GLU A 263 8.12 8.57 21.57
C GLU A 263 7.10 7.55 22.12
N GLN A 264 6.18 7.97 22.99
CA GLN A 264 5.12 7.12 23.52
C GLN A 264 3.79 7.47 22.87
N LEU A 265 3.00 6.45 22.53
CA LEU A 265 1.60 6.64 22.19
C LEU A 265 0.78 6.66 23.48
N ARG A 266 0.04 7.74 23.70
CA ARG A 266 -0.88 7.89 24.83
C ARG A 266 -2.31 7.85 24.32
N ILE A 267 -3.14 7.08 25.00
CA ILE A 267 -4.57 6.93 24.75
C ILE A 267 -5.27 7.21 26.06
N TRP A 268 -5.97 8.33 26.13
CA TRP A 268 -6.78 8.69 27.27
C TRP A 268 -8.24 8.36 27.01
N ILE A 269 -8.89 7.77 28.01
CA ILE A 269 -10.29 7.38 27.98
C ILE A 269 -10.96 7.87 29.25
N ARG A 270 -12.09 8.54 29.09
CA ARG A 270 -13.03 8.88 30.15
C ARG A 270 -14.29 8.06 29.98
N ALA A 271 -14.63 7.31 31.00
CA ALA A 271 -15.74 6.37 30.99
C ALA A 271 -16.41 6.29 32.37
N GLU A 272 -17.50 5.56 32.43
CA GLU A 272 -18.12 5.07 33.64
C GLU A 272 -18.13 3.54 33.57
N VAL A 273 -17.77 2.86 34.66
CA VAL A 273 -17.81 1.39 34.75
C VAL A 273 -18.61 1.00 35.98
N GLY A 274 -19.75 0.33 35.79
CA GLY A 274 -20.65 -0.06 36.87
C GLY A 274 -21.14 1.13 37.69
N GLY A 275 -21.52 2.24 37.03
CA GLY A 275 -21.97 3.46 37.72
C GLY A 275 -20.85 4.34 38.29
N THR A 276 -19.59 3.91 38.20
CA THR A 276 -18.46 4.65 38.80
C THR A 276 -17.61 5.33 37.72
N PRO A 277 -17.38 6.66 37.82
CA PRO A 277 -16.48 7.37 36.91
C PRO A 277 -15.06 6.81 36.91
N LEU A 278 -14.49 6.70 35.72
CA LEU A 278 -13.15 6.18 35.48
C LEU A 278 -12.44 7.03 34.42
N GLN A 279 -11.22 7.45 34.73
CA GLN A 279 -10.32 8.07 33.76
C GLN A 279 -9.02 7.29 33.71
N LYS A 280 -8.59 6.93 32.50
CA LYS A 280 -7.37 6.15 32.31
C LYS A 280 -6.58 6.64 31.11
N THR A 281 -5.27 6.78 31.33
CA THR A 281 -4.28 6.93 30.25
C THR A 281 -3.58 5.59 30.07
N ILE A 282 -3.78 4.98 28.90
CA ILE A 282 -3.04 3.82 28.43
C ILE A 282 -1.83 4.36 27.66
N THR A 283 -0.64 3.91 28.03
CA THR A 283 0.61 4.31 27.38
C THR A 283 1.22 3.11 26.66
N PHE A 284 1.55 3.27 25.38
CA PHE A 284 2.30 2.30 24.60
C PHE A 284 3.70 2.82 24.32
N THR A 285 4.68 1.94 24.48
CA THR A 285 6.10 2.18 24.25
C THR A 285 6.68 1.10 23.35
N ARG A 286 7.82 1.41 22.74
CA ARG A 286 8.62 0.44 21.98
C ARG A 286 9.85 0.05 22.78
N GLY A 287 10.08 -1.25 22.90
CA GLY A 287 11.35 -1.73 23.42
C GLY A 287 12.49 -1.56 22.42
N ALA A 288 13.69 -2.00 22.82
CA ALA A 288 14.91 -1.86 22.01
C ALA A 288 14.81 -2.57 20.65
N ARG A 289 13.99 -3.62 20.54
CA ARG A 289 13.80 -4.39 19.31
C ARG A 289 12.49 -4.03 18.60
N GLY A 290 11.89 -2.89 18.95
CA GLY A 290 10.63 -2.41 18.38
C GLY A 290 9.39 -3.15 18.87
N GLU A 291 9.50 -3.99 19.90
CA GLU A 291 8.35 -4.67 20.46
C GLU A 291 7.40 -3.67 21.15
N VAL A 292 6.11 -3.77 20.87
CA VAL A 292 5.08 -2.89 21.44
C VAL A 292 4.68 -3.42 22.81
N ARG A 293 4.88 -2.60 23.84
CA ARG A 293 4.46 -2.85 25.22
C ARG A 293 3.52 -1.74 25.65
N GLY A 294 2.45 -2.08 26.35
CA GLY A 294 1.52 -1.09 26.88
C GLY A 294 1.37 -1.21 28.39
N TYR A 295 0.99 -0.12 29.03
CA TYR A 295 0.64 -0.13 30.44
C TYR A 295 -0.38 0.96 30.79
N ALA A 296 -1.10 0.73 31.89
CA ALA A 296 -1.90 1.74 32.58
C ALA A 296 -1.71 1.55 34.10
N TYR A 297 -1.81 2.63 34.87
CA TYR A 297 -1.67 2.59 36.32
C TYR A 297 -3.02 2.75 37.02
N ALA A 298 -3.16 2.09 38.16
CA ALA A 298 -4.26 2.33 39.08
C ALA A 298 -3.92 3.44 40.08
N HIS A 299 -4.92 4.22 40.46
CA HIS A 299 -4.79 5.41 41.28
C HIS A 299 -5.31 5.15 42.70
N ALA A 300 -4.59 5.65 43.71
CA ALA A 300 -4.94 5.41 45.12
C ALA A 300 -6.12 6.26 45.58
N ASP A 301 -6.30 7.43 44.99
CA ASP A 301 -7.37 8.41 45.19
C ASP A 301 -8.66 8.08 44.42
N ALA A 302 -8.64 7.03 43.59
CA ALA A 302 -9.85 6.58 42.91
C ALA A 302 -10.86 5.96 43.89
N PRO A 303 -12.18 6.00 43.59
CA PRO A 303 -13.20 5.40 44.45
C PRO A 303 -12.91 3.92 44.76
N GLY A 304 -12.89 3.55 46.04
CA GLY A 304 -12.55 2.18 46.49
C GLY A 304 -11.05 1.85 46.45
N GLY A 305 -10.19 2.84 46.21
CA GLY A 305 -8.74 2.71 46.24
C GLY A 305 -8.14 2.01 45.02
N ARG A 306 -6.82 1.76 45.11
CA ARG A 306 -5.97 1.28 44.01
C ARG A 306 -6.42 -0.06 43.43
N ALA A 307 -6.84 -1.00 44.27
CA ALA A 307 -7.29 -2.32 43.82
C ALA A 307 -8.61 -2.24 43.02
N ALA A 308 -9.61 -1.54 43.55
CA ALA A 308 -10.90 -1.37 42.87
C ALA A 308 -10.73 -0.66 41.53
N ASP A 309 -9.88 0.36 41.48
CA ASP A 309 -9.56 1.08 40.25
C ASP A 309 -8.84 0.21 39.21
N ALA A 310 -7.91 -0.66 39.62
CA ALA A 310 -7.28 -1.63 38.73
C ALA A 310 -8.31 -2.60 38.14
N HIS A 311 -9.27 -3.09 38.93
CA HIS A 311 -10.34 -3.96 38.44
C HIS A 311 -11.26 -3.24 37.45
N ARG A 312 -11.66 -1.99 37.72
CA ARG A 312 -12.45 -1.19 36.77
C ARG A 312 -11.70 -0.91 35.47
N ALA A 313 -10.42 -0.55 35.55
CA ALA A 313 -9.58 -0.34 34.37
C ALA A 313 -9.43 -1.62 33.53
N LYS A 314 -9.28 -2.77 34.20
CA LYS A 314 -9.23 -4.08 33.56
C LYS A 314 -10.53 -4.40 32.82
N ALA A 315 -11.69 -4.14 33.45
CA ALA A 315 -13.00 -4.31 32.84
C ALA A 315 -13.17 -3.41 31.60
N LEU A 316 -12.83 -2.12 31.71
CA LEU A 316 -12.86 -1.16 30.59
C LEU A 316 -12.01 -1.66 29.41
N ILE A 317 -10.73 -1.99 29.65
CA ILE A 317 -9.82 -2.45 28.59
C ILE A 317 -10.35 -3.73 27.93
N ARG A 318 -10.83 -4.70 28.72
CA ARG A 318 -11.41 -5.93 28.18
C ARG A 318 -12.64 -5.64 27.33
N ALA A 319 -13.51 -4.73 27.74
CA ALA A 319 -14.72 -4.39 26.99
C ALA A 319 -14.38 -3.73 25.64
N VAL A 320 -13.44 -2.78 25.61
CA VAL A 320 -13.12 -2.05 24.38
C VAL A 320 -12.20 -2.81 23.43
N THR A 321 -11.37 -3.74 23.94
CA THR A 321 -10.38 -4.49 23.14
C THR A 321 -10.72 -5.97 22.92
N GLY A 322 -11.61 -6.56 23.73
CA GLY A 322 -11.82 -8.00 23.78
C GLY A 322 -10.67 -8.77 24.45
N HIS A 323 -9.65 -8.07 24.96
CA HIS A 323 -8.46 -8.67 25.56
C HIS A 323 -8.27 -8.22 27.00
N GLU A 324 -8.00 -9.20 27.87
CA GLU A 324 -7.85 -8.96 29.30
C GLU A 324 -6.40 -8.57 29.63
N PRO A 325 -6.16 -7.38 30.22
CA PRO A 325 -4.82 -6.97 30.62
C PRO A 325 -4.38 -7.71 31.89
N THR A 326 -3.06 -7.87 32.06
CA THR A 326 -2.49 -8.52 33.24
C THR A 326 -2.25 -7.49 34.35
N ILE A 327 -2.86 -7.67 35.51
CA ILE A 327 -2.60 -6.83 36.70
C ILE A 327 -1.30 -7.32 37.35
N VAL A 328 -0.42 -6.37 37.66
CA VAL A 328 0.84 -6.61 38.37
C VAL A 328 0.98 -5.58 39.49
N GLU A 329 1.10 -6.06 40.72
CA GLU A 329 1.52 -5.25 41.85
C GLU A 329 3.05 -5.13 41.88
N ARG A 330 3.55 -3.91 42.03
CA ARG A 330 4.98 -3.61 42.07
C ARG A 330 5.44 -3.46 43.51
N ARG A 331 6.75 -3.54 43.72
CA ARG A 331 7.38 -3.42 45.06
C ARG A 331 7.14 -2.07 45.72
N ASP A 332 6.90 -1.02 44.95
CA ASP A 332 6.54 0.33 45.40
C ASP A 332 5.04 0.47 45.75
N GLY A 333 4.28 -0.65 45.73
CA GLY A 333 2.84 -0.71 45.94
C GLY A 333 2.02 -0.27 44.73
N ALA A 334 2.64 0.21 43.64
CA ALA A 334 1.89 0.60 42.45
C ALA A 334 1.26 -0.61 41.78
N ILE A 335 -0.01 -0.49 41.36
CA ILE A 335 -0.70 -1.53 40.60
C ILE A 335 -0.70 -1.10 39.13
N MET A 336 -0.10 -1.93 38.29
CA MET A 336 0.06 -1.69 36.85
C MET A 336 -0.69 -2.76 36.06
N LEU A 337 -1.49 -2.31 35.10
CA LEU A 337 -2.09 -3.16 34.07
C LEU A 337 -1.09 -3.25 32.92
N LYS A 338 -0.62 -4.45 32.58
CA LYS A 338 0.23 -4.71 31.41
C LYS A 338 -0.63 -5.01 30.20
N LEU A 339 -0.33 -4.33 29.11
CA LEU A 339 -0.93 -4.50 27.79
C LEU A 339 0.14 -4.89 26.76
N THR A 340 -0.33 -5.42 25.64
CA THR A 340 0.50 -5.95 24.54
C THR A 340 0.08 -5.32 23.22
N ARG A 341 0.84 -5.62 22.15
CA ARG A 341 0.48 -5.24 20.78
C ARG A 341 -0.97 -5.59 20.41
N ARG A 342 -1.50 -6.73 20.86
CA ARG A 342 -2.89 -7.13 20.59
C ARG A 342 -3.92 -6.11 21.10
N HIS A 343 -3.65 -5.50 22.25
CA HIS A 343 -4.53 -4.47 22.80
C HIS A 343 -4.50 -3.21 21.93
N LEU A 344 -3.31 -2.79 21.48
CA LEU A 344 -3.19 -1.66 20.57
C LEU A 344 -3.91 -1.92 19.25
N GLU A 345 -3.69 -3.08 18.63
CA GLU A 345 -4.33 -3.47 17.37
C GLU A 345 -5.86 -3.48 17.48
N ALA A 346 -6.41 -3.98 18.60
CA ALA A 346 -7.84 -3.95 18.86
C ALA A 346 -8.40 -2.52 19.07
N LEU A 347 -7.61 -1.61 19.65
CA LEU A 347 -7.98 -0.20 19.81
C LEU A 347 -7.95 0.58 18.49
N MET A 348 -7.13 0.16 17.52
CA MET A 348 -7.04 0.82 16.22
C MET A 348 -8.33 0.74 15.38
N LYS A 349 -9.33 -0.04 15.77
CA LYS A 349 -10.66 0.03 15.13
C LYS A 349 -11.39 1.36 15.39
N TYR A 350 -10.98 2.09 16.43
CA TYR A 350 -11.59 3.36 16.82
C TYR A 350 -10.93 4.54 16.11
N ALA A 351 -11.75 5.42 15.55
CA ALA A 351 -11.32 6.58 14.77
C ALA A 351 -10.45 7.54 15.59
N GLU A 352 -10.76 7.72 16.88
CA GLU A 352 -10.05 8.60 17.81
C GLU A 352 -8.63 8.12 18.17
N ILE A 353 -8.26 6.91 17.75
CA ILE A 353 -7.00 6.25 18.11
C ILE A 353 -6.18 5.88 16.87
N HIS A 354 -6.85 5.44 15.80
CA HIS A 354 -6.21 4.82 14.64
C HIS A 354 -5.09 5.67 14.03
N GLN A 355 -5.35 6.95 13.76
CA GLN A 355 -4.40 7.79 13.01
C GLN A 355 -3.10 7.99 13.79
N GLU A 356 -3.18 8.33 15.08
CA GLU A 356 -2.05 8.52 15.97
C GLU A 356 -1.32 7.20 16.23
N ALA A 357 -2.06 6.12 16.45
CA ALA A 357 -1.47 4.80 16.64
C ALA A 357 -0.71 4.33 15.41
N GLU A 358 -1.26 4.54 14.22
CA GLU A 358 -0.63 4.18 12.96
C GLU A 358 0.61 5.02 12.70
N ARG A 359 0.53 6.34 12.89
CA ARG A 359 1.70 7.23 12.78
C ARG A 359 2.82 6.77 13.72
N TRP A 360 2.47 6.53 14.98
CA TRP A 360 3.40 6.02 15.98
C TRP A 360 3.96 4.64 15.61
N LEU A 361 3.17 3.74 15.00
CA LEU A 361 3.60 2.42 14.51
C LEU A 361 4.52 2.49 13.27
N GLN A 362 4.47 3.60 12.53
CA GLN A 362 5.32 3.82 11.37
C GLN A 362 6.62 4.57 11.67
N GLU A 363 6.69 5.28 12.81
CA GLU A 363 7.93 5.90 13.29
C GLU A 363 8.95 4.81 13.63
N THR A 364 10.03 4.74 12.86
CA THR A 364 11.21 3.96 13.20
C THR A 364 12.09 4.80 14.12
N LYS A 365 12.68 4.20 15.16
CA LYS A 365 13.81 4.85 15.84
C LYS A 365 14.86 5.16 14.78
N GLU A 366 15.20 6.44 14.60
CA GLU A 366 16.37 6.82 13.82
C GLU A 366 17.56 6.02 14.37
N GLY A 367 18.24 5.24 13.51
CA GLY A 367 19.53 4.64 13.86
C GLY A 367 19.65 3.12 13.97
N ALA A 368 18.82 2.31 13.28
CA ALA A 368 19.16 0.90 13.06
C ALA A 368 19.40 0.65 11.56
N PRO A 369 20.64 0.46 11.08
CA PRO A 369 20.89 0.11 9.69
C PRO A 369 20.23 -1.24 9.39
N ALA A 370 19.50 -1.29 8.27
CA ALA A 370 19.04 -2.55 7.70
C ALA A 370 20.26 -3.42 7.41
N SER A 371 20.32 -4.60 8.04
CA SER A 371 21.33 -5.63 7.82
C SER A 371 20.79 -6.72 6.92
#